data_AF-A0A1I3R6D9-F1
#
_entry.id   AF-A0A1I3R6D9-F1
#
_cell.length_a   1.000
_cell.length_b   1.000
_cell.length_c   1.000
_cell.angle_alpha   90.00
_cell.angle_beta   90.00
_cell.angle_gamma   90.00
#
_symmetry.space_group_name_H-M   'P 1'
#
loop_
_entity.id
_entity.type
_entity.pdbx_description
1 polymer ?
#
loop_
_entity_poly.entity_id
_entity_poly.type
_entity_poly.pdbx_seq_one_letter_code
_entity_poly.pdbx_strand_id
1 'polypeptide(L)' 'MTKKLLTIDDLADYLGVPKGTLYQWRTKGYGPAGIRVGKYVRYRPDDVDAWLDGQEAA' A
#
# COMPACT_ATOMS: atom_id res chain seq x y z
N MET A 1 11.03 -13.65 -11.59
CA MET A 1 10.22 -12.57 -12.20
C MET A 1 10.23 -11.38 -11.26
N THR A 2 10.78 -10.25 -11.67
CA THR A 2 10.95 -9.06 -10.83
C THR A 2 9.59 -8.38 -10.64
N LYS A 3 8.85 -8.71 -9.57
CA LYS A 3 7.56 -8.07 -9.27
C LYS A 3 7.80 -6.57 -9.09
N LYS A 4 7.15 -5.77 -9.96
CA LYS A 4 7.29 -4.31 -9.96
C LYS A 4 6.66 -3.78 -8.69
N LEU A 5 7.39 -2.90 -7.99
CA LEU A 5 6.87 -2.28 -6.77
C LEU A 5 5.85 -1.20 -7.13
N LEU A 6 4.67 -1.29 -6.53
CA LEU A 6 3.58 -0.33 -6.62
C LEU A 6 4.02 0.99 -5.98
N THR A 7 3.70 2.11 -6.61
CA THR A 7 3.80 3.42 -5.98
C THR A 7 2.55 3.69 -5.13
N ILE A 8 2.54 4.81 -4.41
CA ILE A 8 1.31 5.24 -3.72
C ILE A 8 0.18 5.60 -4.71
N ASP A 9 0.54 5.98 -5.95
CA ASP A 9 -0.43 6.18 -7.03
C ASP A 9 -1.02 4.85 -7.47
N ASP A 10 -0.17 3.86 -7.77
CA ASP A 10 -0.64 2.53 -8.17
C ASP A 10 -1.49 1.90 -7.05
N LEU A 11 -1.11 2.10 -5.79
CA LEU A 11 -1.87 1.61 -4.65
C LEU A 11 -3.23 2.32 -4.51
N ALA A 12 -3.29 3.62 -4.77
CA ALA A 12 -4.53 4.40 -4.76
C ALA A 12 -5.49 3.91 -5.85
N ASP A 13 -4.97 3.69 -7.05
CA ASP A 13 -5.73 3.14 -8.18
C ASP A 13 -6.19 1.70 -7.88
N TYR A 14 -5.30 0.86 -7.34
CA TYR A 14 -5.58 -0.54 -7.02
C TYR A 14 -6.69 -0.70 -5.98
N LEU A 15 -6.63 0.09 -4.91
CA LEU A 15 -7.60 0.07 -3.82
C LEU A 15 -8.84 0.93 -4.10
N GLY A 16 -8.83 1.75 -5.15
CA GLY A 16 -9.88 2.73 -5.44
C GLY A 16 -10.02 3.82 -4.38
N VAL A 17 -8.97 4.09 -3.59
CA VAL A 17 -8.99 5.08 -2.51
C VAL A 17 -8.12 6.30 -2.84
N PRO A 18 -8.51 7.52 -2.43
CA PRO A 18 -7.69 8.70 -2.64
C PRO A 18 -6.31 8.57 -1.97
N LYS A 19 -5.27 9.11 -2.61
CA LYS A 19 -3.91 9.19 -2.03
C LYS A 19 -3.91 9.87 -0.65
N GLY A 20 -4.79 10.86 -0.46
CA GLY A 20 -4.98 11.53 0.84
C GLY A 20 -5.35 10.55 1.96
N THR A 21 -6.23 9.59 1.67
CA THR A 21 -6.61 8.51 2.59
C THR A 21 -5.41 7.63 2.90
N LEU A 22 -4.62 7.24 1.90
CA LEU A 22 -3.40 6.45 2.10
C LEU A 22 -2.34 7.18 2.94
N TYR A 23 -2.17 8.49 2.76
CA TYR A 23 -1.31 9.30 3.63
C TYR A 23 -1.82 9.32 5.06
N GLN A 24 -3.14 9.41 5.24
CA GLN A 24 -3.77 9.40 6.55
C GLN A 24 -3.66 8.04 7.25
N TRP A 25 -3.76 6.94 6.49
CA TRP A 25 -3.51 5.59 7.00
C TRP A 25 -2.07 5.46 7.49
N ARG A 26 -1.10 5.94 6.70
CA ARG A 26 0.31 5.96 7.11
C ARG A 26 0.57 6.72 8.40
N THR A 27 -0.07 7.87 8.62
CA THR A 27 0.09 8.62 9.87
C THR A 27 -0.60 7.95 11.05
N LYS A 28 -1.69 7.22 10.80
CA LYS A 28 -2.38 6.41 11.82
C LYS A 28 -1.72 5.05 12.09
N GLY A 29 -0.65 4.71 11.38
CA GLY A 29 -0.01 3.39 11.49
C GLY A 29 -0.86 2.25 10.92
N TYR A 30 -1.78 2.59 10.03
CA TYR A 30 -2.72 1.67 9.38
C TYR A 30 -2.39 1.56 7.88
N GLY A 31 -2.75 0.44 7.25
CA GLY A 31 -2.55 0.21 5.82
C GLY A 31 -1.45 -0.79 5.45
N PRO A 32 -1.24 -1.02 4.14
CA PRO A 32 -0.36 -2.06 3.63
C PRO A 32 1.12 -1.74 3.86
N ALA A 33 1.95 -2.79 3.94
CA ALA A 33 3.37 -2.66 4.25
C ALA A 33 4.11 -1.92 3.12
N GLY A 34 4.51 -0.68 3.40
CA GLY A 34 5.26 0.15 2.46
C GLY A 34 6.76 0.10 2.73
N ILE A 35 7.54 -0.29 1.73
CA ILE A 35 8.99 -0.24 1.72
C ILE A 35 9.43 1.18 1.37
N ARG A 36 10.25 1.78 2.24
CA ARG A 36 10.84 3.10 2.00
C ARG A 36 12.10 2.95 1.16
N VAL A 37 12.07 3.49 -0.04
CA VAL A 37 13.19 3.52 -1.00
C VAL A 37 13.61 4.98 -1.18
N GLY A 38 14.53 5.42 -0.32
CA GLY A 38 14.94 6.83 -0.25
C GLY A 38 13.78 7.74 0.14
N LYS A 39 13.48 8.73 -0.72
CA LYS A 39 12.32 9.63 -0.54
C LYS A 39 10.99 9.04 -1.03
N TYR A 40 11.02 7.90 -1.70
CA TYR A 40 9.84 7.27 -2.29
C TYR A 40 9.37 6.10 -1.43
N VAL A 41 8.06 5.95 -1.32
CA VAL A 41 7.45 4.75 -0.74
C VAL A 41 7.01 3.85 -1.88
N ARG A 42 7.29 2.56 -1.71
CA ARG A 42 6.98 1.51 -2.65
C ARG A 42 6.30 0.36 -1.93
N TYR A 43 5.28 -0.21 -2.52
CA TYR A 43 4.53 -1.33 -1.95
C TYR A 43 4.76 -2.57 -2.81
N ARG A 44 4.87 -3.74 -2.19
CA ARG A 44 4.80 -4.98 -2.94
C ARG A 44 3.32 -5.32 -3.12
N PRO A 45 2.89 -5.73 -4.33
CA PRO A 45 1.52 -6.20 -4.51
C PRO A 45 1.19 -7.34 -3.53
N ASP A 46 2.09 -8.30 -3.32
CA ASP A 46 1.88 -9.38 -2.34
C ASP A 46 1.62 -8.89 -0.91
N ASP A 47 2.31 -7.84 -0.47
CA ASP A 47 2.12 -7.29 0.88
C ASP A 47 0.79 -6.51 0.98
N VAL A 48 0.32 -5.94 -0.14
CA VAL A 48 -0.98 -5.26 -0.23
C VAL A 48 -2.10 -6.29 -0.20
N ASP A 49 -2.00 -7.36 -0.99
CA ASP A 49 -2.95 -8.46 -1.00
C ASP A 49 -3.01 -9.16 0.37
N ALA A 50 -1.87 -9.45 0.99
CA ALA A 50 -1.83 -10.03 2.34
C ALA A 50 -2.47 -9.11 3.40
N TRP A 51 -2.31 -7.79 3.25
CA TRP A 51 -2.98 -6.83 4.12
C TRP A 51 -4.49 -6.81 3.89
N LEU A 52 -4.95 -6.87 2.63
CA LEU A 52 -6.37 -6.95 2.28
C LEU A 52 -7.02 -8.23 2.82
N ASP A 53 -6.37 -9.37 2.64
CA ASP A 53 -6.81 -10.67 3.17
C ASP A 53 -6.97 -10.63 4.71
N GLY A 54 -6.01 -10.00 5.39
CA GLY A 54 -6.10 -9.75 6.83
C GLY A 54 -7.16 -8.72 7.26
N GLN A 55 -7.72 -7.92 6.35
CA GLN A 55 -8.85 -7.02 6.64
C GLN A 55 -10.21 -7.65 6.31
N GLU A 56 -10.29 -8.52 5.31
CA GLU A 56 -11.52 -9.25 4.98
C GLU A 56 -11.90 -10.25 6.09
N ALA A 57 -10.92 -10.74 6.83
CA ALA A 57 -11.11 -11.66 7.95
C ALA A 57 -11.49 -11.01 9.31
N ALA A 58 -11.78 -9.69 9.35
CA ALA A 58 -12.07 -8.93 10.58
C ALA A 58 -13.53 -8.52 10.74
#